data_AF-A0A564YSR2-F1
#
_entry.id   AF-A0A564YSR2-F1
#
_cell.length_a   1.000
_cell.length_b   1.000
_cell.length_c   1.000
_cell.angle_alpha   90.00
_cell.angle_beta   90.00
_cell.angle_gamma   90.00
#
_symmetry.space_group_name_H-M   'P 1'
#
loop_
_entity.id
_entity.type
_entity.pdbx_description
1 polymer ?
#
loop_
_entity_poly.entity_id
_entity_poly.type
_entity_poly.pdbx_seq_one_letter_code
_entity_poly.pdbx_strand_id
1 'polypeptide(L)'
;MPRAFQLADDRECLLNPCGEGGEYETFTFDCPIFHKRIVASEPPRVVIHSSDPFSTVAYLHYSGLRLEDKNGILKSKEDLLNIERPIFVGGNLEIRRPFISNEKRCEKLPVSVGEEIFRDISATPNGELEASDISMLLGTFVLIGNSIGQEYESVHETIL
;
A
#
# COMPACT_ATOMS: atom_id res chain seq x y z
N MET A 1 -9.99 3.97 12.64
CA MET A 1 -9.50 2.98 11.65
C MET A 1 -10.49 2.95 10.48
N PRO A 2 -10.06 2.87 9.22
CA PRO A 2 -10.98 2.76 8.09
C PRO A 2 -11.84 1.49 8.18
N ARG A 3 -13.09 1.55 7.71
CA ARG A 3 -14.08 0.46 7.86
C ARG A 3 -13.65 -0.85 7.17
N ALA A 4 -12.93 -0.77 6.05
CA ALA A 4 -12.43 -1.96 5.35
C ALA A 4 -11.50 -2.81 6.24
N PHE A 5 -10.59 -2.17 6.99
CA PHE A 5 -9.73 -2.88 7.94
C PHE A 5 -10.51 -3.48 9.11
N GLN A 6 -11.53 -2.77 9.61
CA GLN A 6 -12.38 -3.30 10.68
C GLN A 6 -13.16 -4.55 10.24
N LEU A 7 -13.59 -4.60 8.97
CA LEU A 7 -14.24 -5.77 8.40
C LEU A 7 -13.24 -6.90 8.15
N ALA A 8 -12.04 -6.60 7.65
CA ALA A 8 -10.99 -7.60 7.45
C ALA A 8 -10.48 -8.22 8.76
N ASP A 9 -10.54 -7.48 9.88
CA ASP A 9 -10.19 -7.99 11.21
C ASP A 9 -11.29 -8.88 11.83
N ASP A 10 -12.50 -8.88 11.26
CA ASP A 10 -13.62 -9.70 11.73
C ASP A 10 -13.45 -11.15 11.28
N ARG A 11 -13.45 -12.08 12.24
CA ARG A 11 -13.28 -13.53 11.97
C ARG A 11 -14.44 -14.13 11.17
N GLU A 12 -15.59 -13.48 11.16
CA GLU A 12 -16.77 -13.90 10.41
C GLU A 12 -16.81 -13.29 9.00
N CYS A 13 -15.90 -12.36 8.69
CA CYS A 13 -15.84 -11.66 7.41
C CYS A 13 -14.50 -11.95 6.71
N LEU A 14 -14.53 -12.74 5.64
CA LEU A 14 -13.34 -13.09 4.87
C LEU A 14 -12.96 -11.99 3.85
N LEU A 15 -13.05 -10.72 4.25
CA LEU A 15 -12.77 -9.58 3.37
C LEU A 15 -11.26 -9.33 3.29
N ASN A 16 -10.73 -9.30 2.07
CA ASN A 16 -9.41 -8.73 1.80
C ASN A 16 -9.47 -7.18 1.94
N PRO A 17 -8.67 -6.56 2.83
CA PRO A 17 -8.72 -5.12 3.08
C PRO A 17 -8.25 -4.25 1.90
N CYS A 18 -7.73 -4.87 0.84
CA CYS A 18 -7.33 -4.23 -0.40
C CYS A 18 -8.32 -4.51 -1.55
N GLY A 19 -9.36 -5.30 -1.33
CA GLY A 19 -10.36 -5.65 -2.34
C GLY A 19 -9.86 -6.65 -3.39
N GLU A 20 -8.79 -7.38 -3.08
CA GLU A 20 -8.31 -8.48 -3.92
C GLU A 20 -9.44 -9.50 -4.15
N GLY A 21 -9.49 -10.12 -5.33
CA GLY A 21 -10.57 -11.05 -5.68
C GLY A 21 -11.88 -10.37 -6.10
N GLY A 22 -11.91 -9.03 -6.18
CA GLY A 22 -13.07 -8.28 -6.71
C GLY A 22 -14.19 -8.08 -5.70
N GLU A 23 -13.88 -8.13 -4.41
CA GLU A 23 -14.85 -7.94 -3.32
C GLU A 23 -15.48 -6.54 -3.32
N TYR A 24 -14.68 -5.54 -3.68
CA TYR A 24 -15.13 -4.18 -3.91
C TYR A 24 -14.19 -3.45 -4.87
N GLU A 25 -14.74 -2.41 -5.49
CA GLU A 25 -14.00 -1.50 -6.36
C GLU A 25 -13.91 -0.11 -5.71
N THR A 26 -12.88 0.65 -6.05
CA THR A 26 -12.70 2.01 -5.56
C THR A 26 -12.58 3.02 -6.70
N PHE A 27 -12.96 4.27 -6.43
CA PHE A 27 -12.81 5.37 -7.37
C PHE A 27 -12.07 6.52 -6.69
N THR A 28 -10.91 6.90 -7.23
CA THR A 28 -10.05 7.93 -6.66
C THR A 28 -10.52 9.33 -7.08
N PHE A 29 -11.17 10.05 -6.18
CA PHE A 29 -11.62 11.43 -6.42
C PHE A 29 -10.48 12.46 -6.44
N ASP A 30 -9.46 12.25 -5.61
CA ASP A 30 -8.31 13.14 -5.52
C ASP A 30 -7.06 12.35 -5.17
N CYS A 31 -5.93 12.79 -5.72
CA CYS A 31 -4.61 12.22 -5.50
C CYS A 31 -3.58 13.36 -5.57
N PRO A 32 -2.50 13.37 -4.77
CA PRO A 32 -1.51 14.45 -4.80
C PRO A 32 -0.95 14.78 -6.19
N ILE A 33 -0.83 13.79 -7.07
CA ILE A 33 -0.35 13.96 -8.45
C ILE A 33 -1.40 14.55 -9.41
N PHE A 34 -2.67 14.63 -9.02
CA PHE A 34 -3.71 15.19 -9.86
C PHE A 34 -3.60 16.71 -9.93
N HIS A 35 -3.72 17.27 -11.14
CA HIS A 35 -3.79 18.71 -11.40
C HIS A 35 -5.15 19.33 -10.97
N LYS A 36 -6.23 18.57 -11.18
CA LYS A 36 -7.58 18.91 -10.74
C LYS A 36 -8.15 17.74 -9.95
N ARG A 37 -8.99 18.01 -8.96
CA ARG A 37 -9.73 16.97 -8.24
C ARG A 37 -11.07 16.72 -8.91
N ILE A 38 -11.55 15.50 -8.81
CA ILE A 38 -12.91 15.13 -9.22
C ILE A 38 -13.82 15.40 -8.03
N VAL A 39 -14.98 15.98 -8.27
CA VAL A 39 -16.04 16.14 -7.26
C VAL A 39 -17.37 15.68 -7.82
N ALA A 40 -18.14 14.98 -6.98
CA ALA A 40 -19.51 14.63 -7.30
C ALA A 40 -20.38 15.88 -7.22
N SER A 41 -21.20 16.10 -8.24
CA SER A 41 -22.15 17.22 -8.25
C SER A 41 -23.39 16.91 -7.42
N GLU A 42 -23.69 15.63 -7.24
CA GLU A 42 -24.85 15.11 -6.52
C GLU A 42 -24.43 13.88 -5.69
N PRO A 43 -25.17 13.54 -4.61
CA PRO A 43 -24.93 12.31 -3.87
C PRO A 43 -25.06 11.07 -4.77
N PRO A 44 -24.14 10.09 -4.69
CA PRO A 44 -24.27 8.85 -5.44
C PRO A 44 -25.48 8.05 -4.96
N ARG A 45 -26.07 7.27 -5.86
CA ARG A 45 -27.07 6.26 -5.51
C ARG A 45 -26.45 4.87 -5.53
N VAL A 46 -26.86 4.02 -4.60
CA VAL A 46 -26.53 2.59 -4.64
C VAL A 46 -27.46 1.92 -5.65
N VAL A 47 -26.89 1.17 -6.58
CA VAL A 47 -27.64 0.33 -7.53
C VAL A 47 -27.29 -1.11 -7.26
N ILE A 48 -28.31 -1.92 -6.96
CA ILE A 48 -28.17 -3.37 -6.81
C ILE A 48 -28.24 -3.97 -8.21
N HIS A 49 -27.14 -4.54 -8.68
CA HIS A 49 -27.05 -5.20 -9.98
C HIS A 49 -27.55 -6.65 -9.91
N SER A 50 -27.16 -7.36 -8.85
CA SER A 50 -27.61 -8.71 -8.53
C SER A 50 -27.96 -8.77 -7.05
N SER A 51 -29.18 -9.22 -6.74
CA SER A 51 -29.68 -9.37 -5.37
C SER A 51 -29.60 -10.82 -4.89
N ASP A 52 -28.53 -11.54 -5.26
CA ASP A 52 -28.30 -12.89 -4.76
C ASP A 52 -28.07 -12.84 -3.23
N PRO A 53 -28.74 -13.70 -2.44
CA PRO A 53 -28.68 -13.65 -0.99
C PRO A 53 -27.29 -13.98 -0.41
N PHE A 54 -26.38 -14.57 -1.20
CA PHE A 54 -25.02 -14.91 -0.78
C PHE A 54 -23.95 -14.05 -1.47
N SER A 55 -24.27 -13.48 -2.63
CA SER A 55 -23.36 -12.73 -3.50
C SER A 55 -24.03 -11.50 -4.09
N THR A 56 -24.62 -10.66 -3.22
CA THR A 56 -25.21 -9.40 -3.66
C THR A 56 -24.13 -8.52 -4.29
N VAL A 57 -24.37 -8.11 -5.54
CA VAL A 57 -23.49 -7.20 -6.28
C VAL A 57 -24.17 -5.85 -6.37
N ALA A 58 -23.52 -4.82 -5.83
CA ALA A 58 -23.98 -3.45 -5.89
C ALA A 58 -22.85 -2.51 -6.32
N TYR A 59 -23.21 -1.40 -6.95
CA TYR A 59 -22.27 -0.35 -7.31
C TYR A 59 -22.82 1.03 -6.96
N LEU A 60 -21.91 2.00 -6.80
CA LEU A 60 -22.25 3.40 -6.63
C LEU A 60 -22.38 4.06 -8.01
N HIS A 61 -23.55 4.62 -8.28
CA HIS A 61 -23.80 5.39 -9.50
C HIS A 61 -23.78 6.89 -9.20
N TYR A 62 -22.79 7.57 -9.77
CA TYR A 62 -22.67 9.03 -9.74
C TYR A 62 -23.40 9.63 -10.95
N SER A 63 -24.42 10.46 -10.71
CA SER A 63 -25.18 11.15 -11.76
C SER A 63 -24.44 12.32 -12.40
N GLY A 64 -23.43 12.87 -11.72
CA GLY A 64 -22.63 13.97 -12.24
C GLY A 64 -21.27 14.06 -11.54
N LEU A 65 -20.21 14.13 -12.34
CA LEU A 65 -18.84 14.38 -11.91
C LEU A 65 -18.33 15.63 -12.61
N ARG A 66 -17.57 16.46 -11.90
CA ARG A 66 -16.90 17.62 -12.47
C ARG A 66 -15.50 17.76 -11.91
N LEU A 67 -14.66 18.51 -12.61
CA LEU A 67 -13.30 18.81 -12.20
C LEU A 67 -13.25 20.15 -11.46
N GLU A 68 -12.46 20.20 -10.40
CA GLU A 68 -12.11 21.43 -9.68
C GLU A 68 -10.61 21.65 -9.68
N ASP A 69 -10.20 22.90 -9.87
CA ASP A 69 -8.82 23.31 -9.68
C ASP A 69 -8.37 23.09 -8.24
N LYS A 70 -7.15 22.55 -8.10
CA LYS A 70 -6.52 22.36 -6.81
C LYS A 70 -5.61 23.55 -6.52
N ASN A 71 -5.65 24.02 -5.28
CA ASN A 71 -4.66 24.95 -4.77
C ASN A 71 -3.38 24.16 -4.43
N GLY A 72 -2.21 24.68 -4.79
CA GLY A 72 -0.94 24.06 -4.41
C GLY A 72 -0.64 22.74 -5.13
N ILE A 73 -0.85 22.68 -6.45
CA ILE A 73 -0.44 21.53 -7.28
C ILE A 73 1.07 21.30 -7.09
N LEU A 74 1.42 20.08 -6.69
CA LEU A 74 2.80 19.64 -6.54
C LEU A 74 3.38 19.40 -7.93
N LYS A 75 4.57 19.94 -8.21
CA LYS A 75 5.15 19.94 -9.57
C LYS A 75 6.41 19.12 -9.69
N SER A 76 7.06 18.82 -8.57
CA SER A 76 8.32 18.09 -8.53
C SER A 76 8.22 16.78 -7.77
N LYS A 77 9.17 15.89 -8.03
CA LYS A 77 9.39 14.66 -7.25
C LYS A 77 9.64 15.00 -5.78
N GLU A 78 10.42 16.04 -5.53
CA GLU A 78 10.78 16.50 -4.18
C GLU A 78 9.54 16.96 -3.42
N ASP A 79 8.62 17.69 -4.07
CA ASP A 79 7.34 18.08 -3.47
C ASP A 79 6.54 16.86 -3.00
N LEU A 80 6.49 15.80 -3.82
CA LEU A 80 5.77 14.57 -3.49
C LEU A 80 6.43 13.81 -2.34
N LEU A 81 7.76 13.70 -2.35
CA LEU A 81 8.52 13.01 -1.30
C LEU A 81 8.47 13.74 0.05
N ASN A 82 8.29 15.07 0.03
CA ASN A 82 8.17 15.90 1.22
C ASN A 82 6.75 15.95 1.81
N ILE A 83 5.78 15.26 1.21
CA ILE A 83 4.42 15.20 1.79
C ILE A 83 4.47 14.46 3.12
N GLU A 84 4.09 15.17 4.18
CA GLU A 84 3.90 14.65 5.52
C GLU A 84 2.49 14.95 6.00
N ARG A 85 1.79 13.93 6.49
CA ARG A 85 0.47 14.12 7.09
C ARG A 85 0.42 13.48 8.48
N PRO A 86 0.20 14.27 9.56
CA PRO A 86 -0.06 13.70 10.86
C PRO A 86 -1.40 12.96 10.85
N ILE A 87 -1.40 11.76 11.39
CA ILE A 87 -2.60 10.95 11.61
C ILE A 87 -2.60 10.41 13.03
N PHE A 88 -3.78 10.11 13.56
CA PHE A 88 -3.92 9.43 14.83
C PHE A 88 -4.25 7.95 14.60
N VAL A 89 -3.41 7.07 15.11
CA VAL A 89 -3.59 5.61 15.05
C VAL A 89 -3.61 5.07 16.48
N GLY A 90 -4.75 4.55 16.93
CA GLY A 90 -4.88 4.02 18.30
C GLY A 90 -4.59 5.05 19.41
N GLY A 91 -4.81 6.35 19.15
CA GLY A 91 -4.50 7.44 20.08
C GLY A 91 -3.06 7.97 19.99
N ASN A 92 -2.18 7.32 19.24
CA ASN A 92 -0.82 7.79 18.99
C ASN A 92 -0.75 8.68 17.75
N LEU A 93 0.06 9.73 17.81
CA LEU A 93 0.36 10.59 16.67
C LEU A 93 1.43 9.93 15.80
N GLU A 94 1.08 9.62 14.55
CA GLU A 94 2.00 9.10 13.54
C GLU A 94 2.09 10.06 12.35
N ILE A 95 3.26 10.16 11.73
CA ILE A 95 3.44 10.95 10.51
C ILE A 95 3.43 9.99 9.31
N ARG A 96 2.44 10.14 8.42
CA ARG A 96 2.36 9.39 7.16
C ARG A 96 3.09 10.14 6.05
N ARG A 97 3.90 9.39 5.30
CA ARG A 97 4.56 9.81 4.07
C ARG A 97 4.01 8.94 2.93
N PRO A 98 3.10 9.44 2.08
CA PRO A 98 2.47 8.63 1.05
C PRO A 98 3.43 8.24 -0.07
N PHE A 99 4.47 9.04 -0.31
CA PHE A 99 5.52 8.74 -1.27
C PHE A 99 6.83 8.47 -0.53
N ILE A 100 7.58 7.50 -1.04
CA ILE A 100 8.89 7.10 -0.55
C ILE A 100 9.77 6.83 -1.78
N SER A 101 11.03 7.25 -1.73
CA SER A 101 11.96 6.98 -2.82
C SER A 101 12.30 5.49 -2.89
N ASN A 102 12.75 5.02 -4.05
CA ASN A 102 13.13 3.61 -4.21
C ASN A 102 14.32 3.27 -3.31
N GLU A 103 15.29 4.18 -3.18
CA GLU A 103 16.46 4.01 -2.31
C GLU A 103 15.99 3.81 -0.87
N LYS A 104 15.11 4.69 -0.38
CA LYS A 104 14.57 4.62 0.97
C LYS A 104 13.72 3.37 1.21
N ARG A 105 12.98 2.90 0.18
CA ARG A 105 12.24 1.64 0.25
C ARG A 105 13.19 0.45 0.39
N CYS A 106 14.28 0.46 -0.37
CA CYS A 106 15.26 -0.62 -0.39
C CYS A 106 16.16 -0.67 0.86
N GLU A 107 16.41 0.44 1.54
CA GLU A 107 17.28 0.51 2.74
C GLU A 107 16.96 -0.57 3.80
N LYS A 108 15.69 -0.91 3.98
CA LYS A 108 15.25 -1.87 5.02
C LYS A 108 15.01 -3.27 4.50
N LEU A 109 14.88 -3.46 3.18
CA LEU A 109 14.53 -4.74 2.58
C LEU A 109 15.49 -5.88 2.96
N PRO A 110 16.83 -5.70 2.91
CA PRO A 110 17.75 -6.79 3.24
C PRO A 110 17.55 -7.35 4.65
N VAL A 111 17.26 -6.47 5.62
CA VAL A 111 17.03 -6.86 7.01
C VAL A 111 15.64 -7.47 7.17
N SER A 112 14.59 -6.79 6.70
CA SER A 112 13.22 -7.24 6.91
C SER A 112 12.91 -8.57 6.22
N VAL A 113 13.42 -8.77 5.00
CA VAL A 113 13.26 -10.02 4.24
C VAL A 113 14.02 -11.15 4.93
N GLY A 114 15.23 -10.90 5.42
CA GLY A 114 16.00 -11.89 6.19
C GLY A 114 15.27 -12.32 7.46
N GLU A 115 14.70 -11.38 8.21
CA GLU A 115 13.91 -11.65 9.41
C GLU A 115 12.59 -12.38 9.12
N GLU A 116 11.94 -12.10 7.98
CA GLU A 116 10.74 -12.80 7.52
C GLU A 116 11.05 -14.26 7.16
N ILE A 117 12.04 -14.47 6.27
CA ILE A 117 12.49 -15.82 5.89
C ILE A 117 12.88 -16.63 7.14
N PHE A 118 13.61 -16.02 8.07
CA PHE A 118 14.01 -16.70 9.30
C PHE A 118 12.80 -17.13 10.15
N ARG A 119 11.81 -16.26 10.32
CA ARG A 119 10.58 -16.58 11.07
C ARG A 119 9.81 -17.72 10.40
N ASP A 120 9.71 -17.70 9.08
CA ASP A 120 8.99 -18.74 8.33
C ASP A 120 9.68 -20.09 8.44
N ILE A 121 11.01 -20.11 8.31
CA ILE A 121 11.81 -21.33 8.48
C ILE A 121 11.65 -21.85 9.92
N SER A 122 11.79 -20.98 10.92
CA SER A 122 11.70 -21.36 12.34
C SER A 122 10.31 -21.83 12.77
N ALA A 123 9.25 -21.40 12.06
CA ALA A 123 7.88 -21.82 12.30
C ALA A 123 7.54 -23.18 11.67
N THR A 124 8.44 -23.77 10.85
CA THR A 124 8.20 -25.10 10.29
C THR A 124 8.41 -26.20 11.34
N PRO A 125 7.48 -27.17 11.48
CA PRO A 125 7.48 -28.07 12.65
C PRO A 125 8.65 -29.06 12.78
N ASN A 126 9.59 -29.14 11.81
CA ASN A 126 10.59 -30.22 11.75
C ASN A 126 12.02 -29.78 11.34
N GLY A 127 12.40 -28.50 11.47
CA GLY A 127 13.74 -28.04 11.13
C GLY A 127 14.60 -27.69 12.35
N GLU A 128 15.42 -28.62 12.83
CA GLU A 128 16.53 -28.28 13.73
C GLU A 128 17.61 -27.56 12.90
N LEU A 129 17.61 -26.21 12.92
CA LEU A 129 18.68 -25.38 12.39
C LEU A 129 19.54 -24.89 13.55
N GLU A 130 20.82 -25.26 13.53
CA GLU A 130 21.80 -24.86 14.54
C GLU A 130 22.15 -23.36 14.39
N ALA A 131 22.41 -22.69 15.52
CA ALA A 131 22.67 -21.25 15.59
C ALA A 131 23.83 -20.77 14.70
N SER A 132 24.76 -21.66 14.34
CA SER A 132 25.89 -21.38 13.45
C SER A 132 25.49 -21.20 11.98
N ASP A 133 24.50 -21.95 11.50
CA ASP A 133 24.02 -21.86 10.11
C ASP A 133 23.26 -20.55 9.87
N ILE A 134 22.60 -20.06 10.93
CA ILE A 134 21.81 -18.82 10.96
C ILE A 134 22.70 -17.57 10.83
N SER A 135 23.84 -17.54 11.52
CA SER A 135 24.84 -16.45 11.43
C SER A 135 25.40 -16.31 10.01
N MET A 136 25.67 -17.45 9.36
CA MET A 136 26.25 -17.49 8.02
C MET A 136 25.23 -17.07 6.95
N LEU A 137 23.96 -17.46 7.10
CA LEU A 137 22.85 -17.03 6.24
C LEU A 137 22.60 -15.52 6.32
N LEU A 138 22.47 -14.96 7.53
CA LEU A 138 22.26 -13.52 7.72
C LEU A 138 23.44 -12.70 7.18
N GLY A 139 24.68 -13.14 7.42
CA GLY A 139 25.88 -12.51 6.86
C GLY A 139 25.93 -12.55 5.33
N THR A 140 25.49 -13.64 4.71
CA THR A 140 25.50 -13.83 3.26
C THR A 140 24.40 -13.01 2.57
N PHE A 141 23.19 -12.95 3.13
CA PHE A 141 22.10 -12.13 2.59
C PHE A 141 22.41 -10.63 2.63
N VAL A 142 23.03 -10.14 3.71
CA VAL A 142 23.49 -8.75 3.82
C VAL A 142 24.54 -8.42 2.75
N LEU A 143 25.46 -9.35 2.45
CA LEU A 143 26.48 -9.16 1.42
C LEU A 143 25.90 -9.15 -0.01
N ILE A 144 24.95 -10.05 -0.32
CA ILE A 144 24.31 -10.10 -1.64
C ILE A 144 23.43 -8.86 -1.87
N GLY A 145 22.65 -8.44 -0.87
CA GLY A 145 21.81 -7.23 -0.95
C GLY A 145 22.61 -5.96 -1.24
N ASN A 146 23.83 -5.85 -0.69
CA ASN A 146 24.73 -4.72 -0.96
C ASN A 146 25.38 -4.76 -2.36
N SER A 147 25.47 -5.94 -2.99
CA SER A 147 26.10 -6.12 -4.30
C SER A 147 25.15 -5.83 -5.47
N ILE A 148 23.84 -6.04 -5.31
CA ILE A 148 22.84 -5.84 -6.37
C ILE A 148 22.52 -4.35 -6.58
N GLY A 149 22.80 -3.50 -5.60
CA GLY A 149 22.52 -2.05 -5.65
C GLY A 149 23.49 -1.21 -6.50
N GLN A 150 24.55 -1.80 -7.09
CA GLN A 150 25.57 -1.04 -7.82
C GLN A 150 25.37 -1.00 -9.36
N GLU A 151 24.42 -1.74 -9.94
CA GLU A 151 24.28 -1.84 -11.41
C GLU A 151 22.95 -1.32 -11.99
N TYR A 152 22.18 -0.50 -11.27
CA TYR A 152 21.07 0.25 -11.88
C TYR A 152 21.55 1.63 -12.34
N GLU A 153 22.16 1.68 -13.52
CA GLU A 153 22.29 2.93 -14.27
C GLU A 153 20.88 3.45 -14.62
N SER A 154 20.64 4.70 -14.22
CA SER A 154 19.41 5.46 -14.41
C SER A 154 19.05 5.57 -15.90
N VAL A 155 18.12 4.73 -16.36
CA VAL A 155 17.38 5.01 -17.60
C VAL A 155 16.38 6.12 -17.26
N HIS A 156 16.61 7.32 -17.79
CA HIS A 156 15.68 8.44 -17.73
C HIS A 156 14.37 8.07 -18.46
N GLU A 157 13.45 7.39 -17.79
CA GLU A 157 12.06 7.33 -18.23
C GLU A 157 11.27 8.45 -17.56
N THR A 158 11.00 9.46 -18.37
CA THR A 158 10.02 10.50 -18.11
C THR A 158 8.64 9.84 -18.09
N ILE A 159 8.04 9.71 -16.92
CA ILE A 159 6.60 9.48 -16.82
C ILE A 159 5.95 10.86 -16.58
N LEU A 160 5.43 11.43 -17.67
CA LEU A 160 4.41 12.48 -17.66
C LEU A 160 3.07 11.82 -18.03
#